data_AF-A0A1V5KH46-F1
#
_entry.id   AF-A0A1V5KH46-F1
#
_cell.length_a   1.000
_cell.length_b   1.000
_cell.length_c   1.000
_cell.angle_alpha   90.00
_cell.angle_beta   90.00
_cell.angle_gamma   90.00
#
_symmetry.space_group_name_H-M   'P 1'
#
loop_
_entity.id
_entity.type
_entity.pdbx_description
1 polymer ?
#
loop_
_entity_poly.entity_id
_entity_poly.type
_entity_poly.pdbx_seq_one_letter_code
_entity_poly.pdbx_strand_id
1 'polypeptide(L)'
;MKLQVSDDGLSVHYRLIVANIENVTMAHIHIAAVPGGTGGVAVWLYPSMPPAAQLPGRTQGVLGHGMFTAANLMGPLSGMSIADLVTAIHEGRAYVNVHTSAFPGGEIRGYLR
;
A
#
# COMPACT_ATOMS: atom_id res chain seq x y z
N MET A 1 6.46 4.48 -4.82
CA MET A 1 5.01 4.78 -4.81
C MET A 1 4.83 6.30 -4.69
N LYS A 2 3.82 6.86 -5.35
CA LYS A 2 3.42 8.27 -5.19
C LYS A 2 2.02 8.33 -4.59
N LEU A 3 1.84 9.20 -3.62
CA LEU A 3 0.55 9.54 -3.01
C LEU A 3 0.24 11.02 -3.26
N GLN A 4 -1.04 11.33 -3.42
CA GLN A 4 -1.56 12.69 -3.51
C GLN A 4 -2.89 12.76 -2.77
N VAL A 5 -2.92 13.49 -1.66
CA VAL A 5 -4.14 13.77 -0.91
C VAL A 5 -4.98 14.79 -1.69
N SER A 6 -6.31 14.63 -1.72
CA SER A 6 -7.21 15.63 -2.31
C SER A 6 -7.24 16.92 -1.49
N ASP A 7 -7.64 18.03 -2.12
CA ASP A 7 -7.67 19.35 -1.47
C ASP A 7 -8.59 19.39 -0.24
N ASP A 8 -9.65 18.57 -0.22
CA ASP A 8 -10.57 18.41 0.91
C ASP A 8 -10.07 17.43 1.99
N GLY A 9 -8.94 16.75 1.76
CA GLY A 9 -8.36 15.77 2.68
C GLY A 9 -9.14 14.45 2.79
N LEU A 10 -10.15 14.19 1.97
CA LEU A 10 -11.05 13.03 2.11
C LEU A 10 -10.63 11.81 1.28
N SER A 11 -9.71 11.98 0.34
CA SER A 11 -9.27 10.92 -0.56
C SER A 11 -7.78 11.00 -0.85
N VAL A 12 -7.21 9.87 -1.29
CA VAL A 12 -5.82 9.78 -1.72
C VAL A 12 -5.77 9.11 -3.08
N HIS A 13 -5.20 9.82 -4.05
CA HIS A 13 -4.77 9.24 -5.32
C HIS A 13 -3.41 8.59 -5.15
N TYR A 14 -3.26 7.38 -5.68
CA TYR A 14 -2.00 6.66 -5.63
C TYR A 14 -1.55 6.16 -7.01
N ARG A 15 -0.24 6.04 -7.14
CA ARG A 15 0.41 5.30 -8.22
C ARG A 15 1.56 4.46 -7.65
N LEU A 16 1.46 3.16 -7.78
CA LEU A 16 2.48 2.19 -7.41
C LEU A 16 3.23 1.74 -8.66
N ILE A 17 4.54 2.01 -8.68
CA ILE A 17 5.45 1.63 -9.76
C ILE A 17 6.43 0.61 -9.18
N VAL A 18 6.64 -0.48 -9.90
CA VAL A 18 7.62 -1.52 -9.59
C VAL A 18 8.59 -1.67 -10.76
N ALA A 19 9.78 -2.18 -10.48
CA ALA A 19 10.77 -2.47 -11.49
C ALA A 19 11.33 -3.87 -11.26
N ASN A 20 11.45 -4.62 -12.34
CA ASN A 20 12.11 -5.93 -12.36
C ASN A 20 11.63 -6.91 -11.26
N ILE A 21 10.32 -7.10 -11.12
CA ILE A 21 9.73 -8.05 -10.16
C ILE A 21 8.93 -9.12 -10.90
N GLU A 22 8.90 -10.34 -10.39
CA GLU A 22 8.22 -11.47 -11.05
C GLU A 22 7.06 -12.02 -10.22
N ASN A 23 5.99 -12.43 -10.90
CA ASN A 23 4.89 -13.18 -10.29
C ASN A 23 4.27 -12.47 -9.06
N VAL A 24 4.00 -11.17 -9.19
CA VAL A 24 3.38 -10.36 -8.12
C VAL A 24 2.02 -10.93 -7.75
N THR A 25 1.72 -11.04 -6.47
CA THR A 25 0.46 -11.59 -5.96
C THR A 25 -0.41 -10.54 -5.26
N MET A 26 0.24 -9.61 -4.56
CA MET A 26 -0.44 -8.57 -3.77
C MET A 26 0.43 -7.32 -3.59
N ALA A 27 -0.20 -6.18 -3.30
CA ALA A 27 0.49 -5.01 -2.76
C ALA A 27 -0.39 -4.24 -1.78
N HIS A 28 0.21 -3.75 -0.70
CA HIS A 28 -0.51 -3.14 0.43
C HIS A 28 0.25 -1.97 1.02
N ILE A 29 -0.47 -1.00 1.60
CA ILE A 29 0.09 -0.09 2.61
C ILE A 29 -0.09 -0.73 3.99
N HIS A 30 0.95 -0.76 4.79
CA HIS A 30 0.95 -1.21 6.18
C HIS A 30 1.24 -0.04 7.13
N ILE A 31 0.69 -0.11 8.35
CA ILE A 31 0.98 0.82 9.44
C ILE A 31 1.56 0.06 10.63
N ALA A 32 2.79 0.38 10.99
CA ALA A 32 3.44 -0.12 12.19
C ALA A 32 3.03 0.66 13.44
N ALA A 33 3.20 0.05 14.62
CA ALA A 33 3.01 0.73 15.90
C ALA A 33 4.13 1.75 16.19
N VAL A 34 5.36 1.46 15.72
CA VAL A 34 6.54 2.32 15.87
C VAL A 34 7.24 2.51 14.53
N PRO A 35 7.96 3.62 14.32
CA PRO A 35 8.68 3.86 13.06
C PRO A 35 9.68 2.73 12.77
N GLY A 36 9.74 2.27 11.53
CA GLY A 36 10.61 1.15 11.13
C GLY A 36 10.09 -0.25 11.49
N GLY A 37 9.02 -0.37 12.31
CA GLY A 37 8.46 -1.66 12.70
C GLY A 37 7.68 -2.39 11.59
N THR A 38 7.13 -3.56 11.94
CA THR A 38 6.17 -4.30 11.10
C THR A 38 4.75 -4.06 11.61
N GLY A 39 3.80 -3.92 10.70
CA GLY A 39 2.44 -3.51 10.97
C GLY A 39 1.38 -4.24 10.16
N GLY A 40 0.12 -4.05 10.54
CA GLY A 40 -1.04 -4.60 9.84
C GLY A 40 -1.30 -3.89 8.51
N VAL A 41 -2.02 -4.55 7.60
CA VAL A 41 -2.46 -3.98 6.33
C VAL A 41 -3.52 -2.90 6.59
N ALA A 42 -3.25 -1.69 6.12
CA ALA A 42 -4.14 -0.54 6.23
C ALA A 42 -4.87 -0.20 4.93
N VAL A 43 -4.25 -0.46 3.77
CA VAL A 43 -4.84 -0.22 2.44
C VAL A 43 -4.45 -1.34 1.49
N TRP A 44 -5.41 -1.88 0.75
CA TRP A 44 -5.18 -2.85 -0.32
C TRP A 44 -4.98 -2.13 -1.65
N LEU A 45 -3.90 -2.43 -2.39
CA LEU A 45 -3.53 -1.73 -3.63
C LEU A 45 -3.55 -2.63 -4.86
N TYR A 46 -3.11 -3.89 -4.72
CA TYR A 46 -3.07 -4.84 -5.82
C TYR A 46 -3.42 -6.25 -5.32
N PRO A 47 -4.24 -7.03 -6.07
CA PRO A 47 -5.15 -6.59 -7.13
C PRO A 47 -6.11 -5.48 -6.65
N SER A 48 -7.00 -4.93 -7.48
CA SER A 48 -7.83 -3.77 -7.08
C SER A 48 -8.71 -4.02 -5.86
N MET A 49 -8.98 -5.28 -5.53
CA MET A 49 -9.61 -5.73 -4.28
C MET A 49 -9.17 -7.17 -3.96
N PRO A 50 -9.28 -7.64 -2.70
CA PRO A 50 -9.10 -9.05 -2.36
C PRO A 50 -10.07 -9.96 -3.14
N PRO A 51 -9.73 -11.24 -3.39
CA PRO A 51 -8.55 -11.97 -2.90
C PRO A 51 -7.27 -11.69 -3.70
N ALA A 52 -6.14 -12.25 -3.24
CA ALA A 52 -4.87 -12.22 -3.97
C ALA A 52 -5.02 -12.85 -5.36
N ALA A 53 -4.33 -12.27 -6.35
CA ALA A 53 -4.28 -12.79 -7.71
C ALA A 53 -2.87 -12.62 -8.26
N GLN A 54 -2.32 -13.70 -8.83
CA GLN A 54 -0.99 -13.63 -9.42
C GLN A 54 -1.04 -12.89 -10.76
N LEU A 55 -0.16 -11.91 -10.92
CA LEU A 55 0.26 -11.35 -12.20
C LEU A 55 1.45 -12.17 -12.71
N PRO A 56 1.24 -13.13 -13.64
CA PRO A 56 2.31 -14.01 -14.07
C PRO A 56 3.40 -13.25 -14.83
N GLY A 57 4.64 -13.69 -14.64
CA GLY A 57 5.80 -13.17 -15.36
C GLY A 57 6.37 -11.88 -14.78
N ARG A 58 7.25 -11.25 -15.56
CA ARG A 58 7.98 -10.05 -15.16
C ARG A 58 7.11 -8.81 -15.29
N THR A 59 7.08 -8.00 -14.24
CA THR A 59 6.39 -6.70 -14.18
C THR A 59 7.41 -5.57 -14.09
N GLN A 60 7.22 -4.57 -14.95
CA GLN A 60 7.99 -3.33 -15.01
C GLN A 60 7.02 -2.18 -15.31
N GLY A 61 7.01 -1.14 -14.47
CA GLY A 61 6.13 0.01 -14.63
C GLY A 61 5.01 0.06 -13.58
N VAL A 62 3.83 0.56 -13.96
CA VAL A 62 2.71 0.78 -13.04
C VAL A 62 2.08 -0.57 -12.67
N LEU A 63 2.20 -0.98 -11.41
CA LEU A 63 1.54 -2.17 -10.87
C LEU A 63 0.08 -1.87 -10.48
N GLY A 64 -0.18 -0.68 -9.95
CA GLY A 64 -1.51 -0.28 -9.52
C GLY A 64 -1.64 1.24 -9.42
N HIS A 65 -2.82 1.75 -9.68
CA HIS A 65 -3.18 3.14 -9.46
C HIS A 65 -4.67 3.24 -9.17
N GLY A 66 -5.07 4.32 -8.51
CA GLY A 66 -6.46 4.54 -8.18
C GLY A 66 -6.63 5.63 -7.13
N MET A 67 -7.81 5.66 -6.55
CA MET A 67 -8.16 6.52 -5.44
C MET A 67 -8.73 5.64 -4.32
N PHE A 68 -8.40 5.97 -3.08
CA PHE A 68 -9.04 5.38 -1.93
C PHE A 68 -9.48 6.48 -0.95
N THR A 69 -10.52 6.20 -0.18
CA THR A 69 -11.05 7.07 0.87
C THR A 69 -10.94 6.37 2.23
N ALA A 70 -11.39 7.05 3.28
CA ALA A 70 -11.53 6.46 4.61
C ALA A 70 -12.30 5.11 4.60
N ALA A 71 -13.26 4.94 3.68
CA ALA A 71 -14.05 3.71 3.55
C ALA A 71 -13.23 2.49 3.08
N ASN A 72 -12.05 2.71 2.48
CA ASN A 72 -11.15 1.65 2.06
C ASN A 72 -10.08 1.32 3.11
N LEU A 73 -10.01 2.09 4.20
CA LEU A 73 -9.07 1.83 5.28
C LEU A 73 -9.49 0.58 6.05
N MET A 74 -8.52 -0.26 6.37
CA MET A 74 -8.71 -1.52 7.07
C MET A 74 -7.67 -1.73 8.16
N GLY A 75 -7.82 -2.82 8.91
CA GLY A 75 -6.87 -3.21 9.96
C GLY A 75 -6.59 -2.06 10.94
N PRO A 76 -5.33 -1.62 11.10
CA PRO A 76 -4.95 -0.60 12.08
C PRO A 76 -5.56 0.79 11.81
N LEU A 77 -6.12 1.05 10.62
CA LEU A 77 -6.81 2.29 10.29
C LEU A 77 -8.32 2.09 10.01
N SER A 78 -8.88 0.92 10.34
CA SER A 78 -10.30 0.65 10.11
C SER A 78 -11.17 1.65 10.88
N GLY A 79 -12.07 2.35 10.17
CA GLY A 79 -12.94 3.39 10.75
C GLY A 79 -12.26 4.72 11.07
N MET A 80 -10.98 4.89 10.68
CA MET A 80 -10.24 6.13 10.84
C MET A 80 -10.36 7.03 9.60
N SER A 81 -9.75 8.20 9.65
CA SER A 81 -9.74 9.19 8.58
C SER A 81 -8.50 9.08 7.68
N ILE A 82 -8.52 9.75 6.53
CA ILE A 82 -7.32 9.94 5.70
C ILE A 82 -6.25 10.76 6.46
N ALA A 83 -6.65 11.68 7.34
CA ALA A 83 -5.70 12.44 8.16
C ALA A 83 -4.89 11.54 9.11
N ASP A 84 -5.49 10.46 9.61
CA ASP A 84 -4.78 9.48 10.44
C ASP A 84 -3.72 8.70 9.64
N LEU A 85 -4.03 8.36 8.38
CA LEU A 85 -3.05 7.78 7.46
C LEU A 85 -1.88 8.75 7.21
N VAL A 86 -2.18 10.02 6.91
CA VAL A 86 -1.18 11.07 6.68
C VAL A 86 -0.30 11.26 7.91
N THR A 87 -0.90 11.26 9.10
CA THR A 87 -0.16 11.32 10.37
C THR A 87 0.80 10.14 10.50
N ALA A 88 0.34 8.91 10.25
CA ALA A 88 1.20 7.73 10.32
C ALA A 88 2.33 7.72 9.27
N ILE A 89 2.11 8.34 8.10
CA ILE A 89 3.17 8.57 7.09
C ILE A 89 4.21 9.55 7.64
N HIS A 90 3.80 10.70 8.17
CA HIS A 90 4.71 11.70 8.75
C HIS A 90 5.50 11.17 9.96
N GLU A 91 4.90 10.29 10.74
CA GLU A 91 5.57 9.60 11.85
C GLU A 91 6.53 8.49 11.37
N GLY A 92 6.61 8.19 10.08
CA GLY A 92 7.47 7.13 9.54
C GLY A 92 7.00 5.72 9.87
N ARG A 93 5.72 5.54 10.19
CA ARG A 93 5.09 4.26 10.51
C ARG A 93 4.48 3.55 9.29
N ALA A 94 4.31 4.28 8.19
CA ALA A 94 3.68 3.75 6.98
C ALA A 94 4.70 3.23 5.95
N TYR A 95 4.42 2.07 5.38
CA TYR A 95 5.23 1.50 4.30
C TYR A 95 4.36 0.70 3.32
N VAL A 96 4.78 0.64 2.06
CA VAL A 96 4.19 -0.24 1.04
C VAL A 96 4.98 -1.54 0.97
N ASN A 97 4.26 -2.66 0.90
CA ASN A 97 4.83 -3.96 0.56
C ASN A 97 4.31 -4.43 -0.81
N VAL A 98 5.16 -5.12 -1.57
CA VAL A 98 4.79 -5.88 -2.77
C VAL A 98 5.18 -7.34 -2.55
N HIS A 99 4.23 -8.24 -2.78
CA HIS A 99 4.35 -9.67 -2.55
C HIS A 99 4.47 -10.40 -3.88
N THR A 100 5.24 -11.48 -3.92
CA THR A 100 5.36 -12.37 -5.07
C THR A 100 5.11 -13.81 -4.63
N SER A 101 4.97 -14.71 -5.60
CA SER A 101 4.88 -16.14 -5.29
C SER A 101 6.15 -16.68 -4.61
N ALA A 102 7.33 -16.14 -4.94
CA ALA A 102 8.61 -16.51 -4.35
C ALA A 102 8.80 -15.95 -2.92
N PHE A 103 8.24 -14.77 -2.65
CA PHE A 103 8.31 -14.12 -1.33
C PHE A 103 6.92 -13.72 -0.82
N PRO A 104 6.12 -14.69 -0.30
CA PRO A 104 4.75 -14.43 0.15
C PRO A 104 4.66 -13.42 1.31
N GLY A 105 5.69 -13.33 2.15
CA GLY A 105 5.77 -12.34 3.24
C GLY A 105 6.03 -10.90 2.78
N GLY A 106 6.36 -10.71 1.49
CA GLY A 106 6.75 -9.44 0.89
C GLY A 106 8.16 -9.49 0.34
N GLU A 107 8.31 -9.25 -0.96
CA GLU A 107 9.61 -9.16 -1.63
C GLU A 107 10.22 -7.77 -1.47
N ILE A 108 9.38 -6.73 -1.61
CA ILE A 108 9.80 -5.33 -1.57
C ILE A 108 9.06 -4.62 -0.46
N ARG A 109 9.80 -3.83 0.34
CA ARG A 109 9.27 -2.84 1.28
C ARG A 109 9.78 -1.45 0.94
N GLY A 110 8.88 -0.47 0.84
CA GLY A 110 9.21 0.94 0.68
C GLY A 110 8.51 1.81 1.71
N TYR A 111 9.26 2.56 2.52
CA TYR A 111 8.66 3.51 3.48
C TYR A 111 8.04 4.70 2.75
N LEU A 112 6.85 5.10 3.20
CA LEU A 112 6.16 6.27 2.69
C LEU A 112 6.64 7.52 3.43
N ARG A 113 6.69 8.66 2.73
CA ARG A 113 7.10 9.97 3.24
C ARG A 113 6.29 11.05 2.57
#